data_AF-A0A3A5N4D7-F1
#
_entry.id   AF-A0A3A5N4D7-F1
#
_cell.length_a   1.000
_cell.length_b   1.000
_cell.length_c   1.000
_cell.angle_alpha   90.00
_cell.angle_beta   90.00
_cell.angle_gamma   90.00
#
_symmetry.space_group_name_H-M   'P 1'
#
loop_
_entity.id
_entity.type
_entity.pdbx_description
1 polymer ?
#
loop_
_entity_poly.entity_id
_entity_poly.type
_entity_poly.pdbx_seq_one_letter_code
_entity_poly.pdbx_strand_id
1 'polypeptide(L)'
;MAHRQRTPTDADATPSRADKTCASCGRRIQWRAKWAANWDSVKYCSAACRAHGVSATDTELEATIATLLAARANTATICPSDAARAIGGEEWRDLMEPARRAARRMVARGELQITQGGNVVDPSTAKGPIRLRRPR
;
A
#
# COMPACT_ATOMS: atom_id res chain seq x y z
N MET A 1 25.22 -24.14 12.56
CA MET A 1 25.26 -23.42 11.26
C MET A 1 24.54 -22.09 11.43
N ALA A 2 25.28 -21.01 11.69
CA ALA A 2 24.70 -19.70 11.99
C ALA A 2 24.48 -18.93 10.68
N HIS A 3 23.23 -18.56 10.38
CA HIS A 3 22.92 -17.67 9.27
C HIS A 3 23.55 -16.29 9.53
N ARG A 4 24.65 -15.99 8.83
CA ARG A 4 25.20 -14.63 8.74
C ARG A 4 24.19 -13.75 8.01
N GLN A 5 23.51 -12.89 8.75
CA GLN A 5 22.71 -11.81 8.16
C GLN A 5 23.69 -10.78 7.58
N ARG A 6 23.60 -10.52 6.27
CA ARG A 6 24.39 -9.47 5.62
C ARG A 6 23.78 -8.12 5.99
N THR A 7 24.55 -7.29 6.69
CA THR A 7 24.22 -5.88 6.91
C THR A 7 24.25 -5.16 5.56
N PRO A 8 23.22 -4.38 5.18
CA PRO A 8 23.28 -3.56 3.97
C PRO A 8 24.41 -2.54 4.15
N THR A 9 25.41 -2.58 3.28
CA THR A 9 26.52 -1.60 3.28
C THR A 9 26.10 -0.39 2.44
N ASP A 10 26.57 0.80 2.79
CA ASP A 10 26.32 2.10 2.14
C ASP A 10 26.74 2.21 0.64
N ALA A 11 27.08 1.10 -0.01
CA ALA A 11 27.50 1.01 -1.40
C ALA A 11 26.35 1.08 -2.42
N ASP A 12 25.09 1.16 -1.98
CA ASP A 12 23.91 1.21 -2.85
C ASP A 12 23.25 2.61 -2.88
N ALA A 13 24.03 3.65 -2.53
CA ALA A 13 23.64 5.05 -2.55
C ALA A 13 23.43 5.54 -4.00
N THR A 14 22.31 5.09 -4.57
CA THR A 14 21.67 5.66 -5.74
C THR A 14 21.39 7.14 -5.46
N PRO A 15 21.67 8.07 -6.39
CA PRO A 15 21.40 9.50 -6.16
C PRO A 15 19.95 9.68 -5.71
N SER A 16 19.73 10.54 -4.71
CA SER A 16 18.47 10.76 -4.00
C SER A 16 17.36 11.21 -4.94
N ARG A 17 16.79 10.25 -5.66
CA ARG A 17 15.56 10.42 -6.41
C ARG A 17 14.43 10.36 -5.40
N ALA A 18 13.52 11.32 -5.46
CA ALA A 18 12.35 11.32 -4.60
C ALA A 18 11.63 9.96 -4.71
N ASP A 19 11.35 9.35 -3.55
CA ASP A 19 10.53 8.15 -3.47
C ASP A 19 9.17 8.45 -4.12
N LYS A 20 8.79 7.63 -5.10
CA LYS A 20 7.49 7.73 -5.77
C LYS A 20 6.62 6.55 -5.40
N THR A 21 5.33 6.81 -5.27
CA THR A 21 4.33 5.76 -5.08
C THR A 21 3.53 5.54 -6.35
N CYS A 22 3.28 4.28 -6.69
CA CYS A 22 2.45 3.91 -7.84
C CYS A 22 1.01 4.37 -7.63
N ALA A 23 0.51 5.22 -8.53
CA ALA A 23 -0.85 5.76 -8.47
C ALA A 23 -1.94 4.66 -8.52
N SER A 24 -1.64 3.50 -9.10
CA SER A 24 -2.60 2.41 -9.28
C SER A 24 -2.62 1.41 -8.10
N CYS A 25 -1.46 0.99 -7.58
CA CYS A 25 -1.38 -0.05 -6.56
C CYS A 25 -0.88 0.41 -5.19
N GLY A 26 -0.43 1.66 -5.06
CA GLY A 26 0.04 2.24 -3.81
C GLY A 26 1.41 1.75 -3.33
N ARG A 27 2.11 0.88 -4.09
CA ARG A 27 3.48 0.43 -3.74
C ARG A 27 4.53 1.46 -4.14
N ARG A 28 5.65 1.48 -3.43
CA ARG A 28 6.87 2.22 -3.83
C ARG A 28 7.29 1.81 -5.23
N ILE A 29 7.54 2.80 -6.08
CA ILE A 29 8.10 2.60 -7.42
C ILE A 29 9.61 2.40 -7.25
N GLN A 30 10.07 1.18 -7.49
CA GLN A 30 11.49 0.86 -7.54
C GLN A 30 12.11 1.47 -8.78
N TRP A 31 13.24 2.18 -8.63
CA TRP A 31 13.94 2.80 -9.76
C TRP A 31 14.36 1.75 -10.79
N ARG A 32 14.36 2.16 -12.07
CA ARG A 32 14.82 1.33 -13.21
C ARG A 32 15.60 2.23 -14.17
N ALA A 33 16.72 1.75 -14.68
CA ALA A 33 17.60 2.51 -15.60
C ALA A 33 16.85 3.14 -16.79
N LYS A 34 15.87 2.42 -17.36
CA LYS A 34 15.03 2.90 -18.46
C LYS A 34 14.20 4.17 -18.17
N TRP A 35 14.07 4.55 -16.91
CA TRP A 35 13.33 5.74 -16.49
C TRP A 35 14.24 6.93 -16.19
N ALA A 36 15.54 6.82 -16.45
CA ALA A 36 16.50 7.89 -16.20
C ALA A 36 16.09 9.22 -16.86
N ALA A 37 15.58 9.16 -18.10
CA ALA A 37 15.21 10.34 -18.87
C ALA A 37 13.86 10.97 -18.49
N ASN A 38 12.99 10.27 -17.75
CA ASN A 38 11.61 10.72 -17.52
C ASN A 38 11.05 10.36 -16.13
N TRP A 39 11.93 10.23 -15.14
CA TRP A 39 11.55 9.82 -13.77
C TRP A 39 10.42 10.67 -13.19
N ASP A 40 10.43 11.98 -13.42
CA ASP A 40 9.42 12.90 -12.88
C ASP A 40 8.01 12.57 -13.36
N SER A 41 7.88 12.10 -14.60
CA SER A 41 6.61 11.70 -15.19
C SER A 41 6.18 10.26 -14.86
N VAL A 42 7.00 9.45 -14.19
CA VAL A 42 6.67 8.07 -13.84
C VAL A 42 5.60 8.04 -12.74
N LYS A 43 4.39 7.59 -13.10
CA LYS A 43 3.24 7.45 -12.19
C LYS A 43 2.94 6.00 -11.78
N TYR A 44 3.46 5.01 -12.50
CA TYR A 44 3.10 3.59 -12.34
C TYR A 44 4.32 2.69 -12.27
N CYS A 45 4.29 1.67 -11.41
CA CYS A 45 5.40 0.73 -11.25
C CYS A 45 5.55 -0.28 -12.41
N SER A 46 4.51 -0.46 -13.23
CA SER A 46 4.49 -1.43 -14.34
C SER A 46 3.47 -1.05 -15.41
N ALA A 47 3.58 -1.67 -16.59
CA ALA A 47 2.58 -1.55 -17.65
C ALA A 47 1.20 -2.08 -17.19
N ALA A 48 1.17 -3.19 -16.46
CA ALA A 48 -0.06 -3.74 -15.89
C ALA A 48 -0.76 -2.75 -14.94
N CYS A 49 -0.02 -2.07 -14.06
CA CYS A 49 -0.59 -1.03 -13.19
C CYS A 49 -1.06 0.20 -13.98
N ARG A 50 -0.37 0.55 -15.08
CA ARG A 50 -0.84 1.63 -15.97
C ARG A 50 -2.16 1.26 -16.64
N ALA A 51 -2.27 0.03 -17.15
CA ALA A 51 -3.48 -0.46 -17.81
C ALA A 51 -4.65 -0.63 -16.83
N HIS A 52 -4.37 -1.10 -15.61
CA HIS A 52 -5.40 -1.28 -14.59
C HIS A 52 -5.93 0.06 -14.03
N GLY A 53 -5.06 1.04 -13.77
CA GLY A 53 -5.47 2.30 -13.15
C GLY A 53 -6.06 2.12 -11.74
N VAL A 54 -6.96 3.02 -11.36
CA VAL A 54 -7.79 2.99 -10.14
C VAL A 54 -9.25 2.92 -10.59
N SER A 55 -10.00 1.91 -10.17
CA SER A 55 -11.39 1.71 -10.55
C SER A 55 -12.39 2.40 -9.62
N ALA A 56 -13.69 2.32 -9.94
CA ALA A 56 -14.76 2.75 -9.03
C ALA A 56 -14.74 1.93 -7.72
N THR A 57 -14.60 0.60 -7.82
CA THR A 57 -14.49 -0.30 -6.66
C THR A 57 -13.27 0.04 -5.79
N ASP A 58 -12.14 0.39 -6.41
CA ASP A 58 -10.94 0.85 -5.68
C ASP A 58 -11.23 2.11 -4.84
N THR A 59 -12.02 3.05 -5.38
CA THR A 59 -12.39 4.30 -4.72
C THR A 59 -13.40 4.06 -3.61
N GLU A 60 -14.37 3.18 -3.86
CA GLU A 60 -15.36 2.75 -2.87
C GLU A 60 -14.67 2.07 -1.68
N LEU A 61 -13.68 1.18 -1.91
CA LEU A 61 -12.90 0.57 -0.83
C LEU A 61 -12.16 1.60 0.04
N GLU A 62 -11.63 2.67 -0.54
CA GLU A 62 -11.00 3.75 0.24
C GLU A 62 -12.03 4.46 1.14
N ALA A 63 -13.21 4.79 0.59
CA ALA A 63 -14.30 5.40 1.33
C ALA A 63 -14.83 4.49 2.45
N THR A 64 -14.94 3.19 2.19
CA THR A 64 -15.35 2.19 3.18
C THR A 64 -14.31 2.04 4.29
N ILE A 65 -13.01 1.99 3.97
CA ILE A 65 -11.94 1.96 4.97
C ILE A 65 -12.03 3.19 5.90
N ALA A 66 -12.19 4.38 5.32
CA ALA A 66 -12.33 5.62 6.08
C ALA A 66 -13.56 5.59 7.00
N THR A 67 -14.72 5.20 6.46
CA THR A 67 -15.99 5.08 7.21
C THR A 67 -15.88 4.10 8.37
N LEU A 68 -15.35 2.89 8.12
CA LEU A 68 -15.20 1.85 9.14
C LEU A 68 -14.24 2.27 10.26
N LEU A 69 -13.16 2.99 9.91
CA LEU A 69 -12.25 3.52 10.91
C LEU A 69 -12.90 4.66 11.69
N ALA A 70 -13.62 5.57 11.04
CA ALA A 70 -14.31 6.71 11.67
C ALA A 70 -15.34 6.27 12.71
N ALA A 71 -16.07 5.17 12.44
CA ALA A 71 -17.08 4.63 13.36
C ALA A 71 -16.50 3.95 14.62
N ARG A 72 -15.17 3.80 14.74
CA ARG A 72 -14.50 3.14 15.87
C ARG A 72 -13.73 4.14 16.74
N ALA A 73 -13.32 3.71 17.93
CA ALA A 73 -12.40 4.49 18.76
C ALA A 73 -11.08 4.80 18.01
N ASN A 74 -10.43 5.93 18.31
CA ASN A 74 -9.24 6.40 17.58
C ASN A 74 -8.05 5.41 17.62
N THR A 75 -7.99 4.56 18.65
CA THR A 75 -6.95 3.53 18.80
C THR A 75 -7.31 2.19 18.15
N ALA A 76 -8.54 2.04 17.67
CA ALA A 76 -9.03 0.81 17.07
C ALA A 76 -8.36 0.56 15.71
N THR A 77 -8.39 -0.71 15.31
CA THR A 77 -7.89 -1.15 14.02
C THR A 77 -8.96 -1.94 13.27
N ILE A 78 -8.85 -1.96 11.94
CA ILE A 78 -9.57 -2.88 11.07
C ILE A 78 -8.56 -3.73 10.28
N CYS A 79 -9.02 -4.65 9.45
CA CYS A 79 -8.20 -5.31 8.44
C CYS A 79 -8.79 -5.08 7.04
N PRO A 80 -8.03 -5.35 5.95
CA PRO A 80 -8.53 -5.17 4.60
C PRO A 80 -9.82 -5.95 4.30
N SER A 81 -10.01 -7.11 4.95
CA SER A 81 -11.24 -7.89 4.78
C SER A 81 -12.47 -7.30 5.42
N ASP A 82 -12.34 -6.37 6.37
CA ASP A 82 -13.50 -5.65 6.91
C ASP A 82 -14.12 -4.75 5.82
N ALA A 83 -13.29 -4.03 5.06
CA ALA A 83 -13.75 -3.19 3.95
C ALA A 83 -14.23 -4.03 2.76
N ALA A 84 -13.51 -5.10 2.40
CA ALA A 84 -13.92 -5.99 1.32
C ALA A 84 -15.27 -6.65 1.59
N ARG A 85 -15.52 -7.13 2.81
CA ARG A 85 -16.82 -7.74 3.19
C ARG A 85 -17.97 -6.74 3.18
N ALA A 86 -17.68 -5.49 3.52
CA ALA A 86 -18.72 -4.46 3.57
C ALA A 86 -19.31 -4.13 2.19
N ILE A 87 -18.55 -4.31 1.10
CA ILE A 87 -19.01 -3.97 -0.26
C ILE A 87 -19.06 -5.17 -1.23
N GLY A 88 -18.38 -6.27 -0.91
CA GLY A 88 -18.15 -7.38 -1.84
C GLY A 88 -19.14 -8.54 -1.79
N GLY A 89 -20.12 -8.50 -0.88
CA GLY A 89 -21.11 -9.59 -0.75
C GLY A 89 -20.46 -10.97 -0.57
N GLU A 90 -20.95 -11.98 -1.30
CA GLU A 90 -20.41 -13.35 -1.27
C GLU A 90 -19.01 -13.45 -1.90
N GLU A 91 -18.71 -12.59 -2.88
CA GLU A 91 -17.46 -12.56 -3.66
C GLU A 91 -16.39 -11.65 -3.04
N TRP A 92 -16.54 -11.26 -1.77
CA TRP A 92 -15.61 -10.32 -1.11
C TRP A 92 -14.14 -10.76 -1.12
N ARG A 93 -13.87 -12.05 -1.31
CA ARG A 93 -12.52 -12.60 -1.37
C ARG A 93 -11.72 -12.04 -2.55
N ASP A 94 -12.38 -11.78 -3.68
CA ASP A 94 -11.75 -11.21 -4.88
C ASP A 94 -11.34 -9.75 -4.66
N LEU A 95 -11.96 -9.08 -3.68
CA LEU A 95 -11.62 -7.73 -3.27
C LEU A 95 -10.44 -7.65 -2.29
N MET A 96 -9.78 -8.76 -1.95
CA MET A 96 -8.63 -8.75 -1.04
C MET A 96 -7.45 -7.93 -1.54
N GLU A 97 -6.99 -8.18 -2.76
CA GLU A 97 -5.88 -7.39 -3.32
C GLU A 97 -6.32 -5.94 -3.64
N PRO A 98 -7.51 -5.67 -4.20
CA PRO A 98 -8.06 -4.32 -4.28
C PRO A 98 -8.08 -3.57 -2.94
N ALA A 99 -8.54 -4.20 -1.85
CA ALA A 99 -8.59 -3.58 -0.52
C ALA A 99 -7.18 -3.26 0.01
N ARG A 100 -6.20 -4.14 -0.26
CA ARG A 100 -4.79 -3.85 0.04
C ARG A 100 -4.26 -2.68 -0.78
N ARG A 101 -4.59 -2.60 -2.08
CA ARG A 101 -4.17 -1.48 -2.95
C ARG A 101 -4.76 -0.16 -2.47
N ALA A 102 -6.04 -0.12 -2.13
CA ALA A 102 -6.71 1.02 -1.51
C ALA A 102 -5.98 1.47 -0.24
N ALA A 103 -5.74 0.55 0.70
CA ALA A 103 -5.01 0.86 1.94
C ALA A 103 -3.62 1.43 1.66
N ARG A 104 -2.88 0.90 0.69
CA ARG A 104 -1.55 1.41 0.32
C ARG A 104 -1.61 2.82 -0.28
N ARG A 105 -2.61 3.13 -1.10
CA ARG A 105 -2.82 4.48 -1.64
C ARG A 105 -3.16 5.48 -0.52
N MET A 106 -4.00 5.10 0.43
CA MET A 106 -4.30 5.93 1.61
C MET A 106 -3.06 6.17 2.49
N VAL A 107 -2.22 5.15 2.70
CA VAL A 107 -0.92 5.33 3.40
C VAL A 107 -0.04 6.33 2.66
N ALA A 108 0.03 6.24 1.33
CA ALA A 108 0.84 7.16 0.52
C ALA A 108 0.37 8.62 0.58
N ARG A 109 -0.92 8.84 0.88
CA ARG A 109 -1.50 10.17 1.13
C ARG A 109 -1.41 10.62 2.59
N GLY A 110 -0.87 9.78 3.48
CA GLY A 110 -0.77 10.06 4.91
C GLY A 110 -2.09 9.90 5.69
N GLU A 111 -3.12 9.33 5.07
CA GLU A 111 -4.46 9.18 5.67
C GLU A 111 -4.60 7.91 6.53
N LEU A 112 -3.63 7.00 6.42
CA LEU A 112 -3.70 5.67 7.01
C LEU A 112 -2.32 5.18 7.44
N GLN A 113 -2.27 4.34 8.48
CA GLN A 113 -1.10 3.53 8.82
C GLN A 113 -1.43 2.03 8.70
N ILE A 114 -0.51 1.27 8.10
CA ILE A 114 -0.55 -0.19 8.06
C ILE A 114 0.38 -0.73 9.14
N THR A 115 -0.12 -1.69 9.92
CA THR A 115 0.61 -2.30 11.04
C THR A 115 0.57 -3.83 11.01
N GLN A 116 1.60 -4.46 11.57
CA GLN A 116 1.66 -5.89 11.87
C GLN A 116 2.26 -6.08 13.28
N GLY A 117 1.61 -6.90 14.12
CA GLY A 117 2.02 -7.05 15.52
C GLY A 117 2.05 -5.71 16.28
N GLY A 118 1.20 -4.75 15.92
CA GLY A 118 1.14 -3.41 16.52
C GLY A 118 2.14 -2.37 15.96
N ASN A 119 3.15 -2.82 15.21
CA ASN A 119 4.19 -1.96 14.65
C ASN A 119 3.83 -1.48 13.24
N VAL A 120 4.17 -0.23 12.91
CA VAL A 120 4.02 0.29 11.54
C VAL A 120 5.00 -0.43 10.62
N VAL A 121 4.52 -0.88 9.45
CA VAL A 121 5.34 -1.62 8.48
C VAL A 121 5.28 -0.98 7.10
N ASP A 122 6.28 -1.27 6.24
CA ASP A 122 6.27 -0.81 4.85
C ASP A 122 5.13 -1.50 4.07
N PRO A 123 4.15 -0.73 3.54
CA PRO A 123 3.05 -1.27 2.74
C PRO A 123 3.49 -2.08 1.52
N SER A 124 4.66 -1.78 0.95
CA SER A 124 5.16 -2.36 -0.28
C SER A 124 5.70 -3.79 -0.09
N THR A 125 6.10 -4.13 1.12
CA THR A 125 6.79 -5.39 1.45
C THR A 125 6.06 -6.24 2.48
N ALA A 126 5.10 -5.68 3.22
CA ALA A 126 4.28 -6.41 4.19
C ALA A 126 3.58 -7.62 3.58
N LYS A 127 3.79 -8.80 4.19
CA LYS A 127 3.19 -10.09 3.78
C LYS A 127 2.27 -10.60 4.88
N GLY A 128 1.19 -11.28 4.50
CA GLY A 128 0.26 -11.89 5.45
C GLY A 128 -0.72 -10.87 6.09
N PRO A 129 -1.31 -11.20 7.24
CA PRO A 129 -2.32 -10.38 7.91
C PRO A 129 -1.78 -9.00 8.27
N ILE A 130 -2.51 -7.95 7.89
CA ILE A 130 -2.20 -6.56 8.22
C ILE A 130 -3.38 -5.90 8.92
N ARG A 131 -3.10 -4.90 9.74
CA ARG A 131 -4.09 -4.06 10.42
C ARG A 131 -3.99 -2.63 9.90
N LEU A 132 -5.14 -2.00 9.71
CA LEU A 132 -5.27 -0.62 9.25
C LEU A 132 -5.71 0.22 10.45
N ARG A 133 -5.10 1.39 10.62
CA ARG A 133 -5.47 2.36 11.66
C ARG A 133 -5.29 3.79 11.17
N ARG A 134 -5.96 4.72 11.83
CA ARG A 134 -5.74 6.15 11.59
C ARG A 134 -4.32 6.54 12.02
N PRO A 135 -3.67 7.51 11.36
CA PRO A 135 -2.42 8.10 11.82
C PRO A 135 -2.55 8.61 13.26
N ARG A 136 -1.44 8.55 14.01
CA ARG A 136 -1.32 9.10 15.36
C ARG A 136 -0.54 10.40 15.34
#